data_AF-A0A1J0P864-F1
#
_entry.id   AF-A0A1J0P864-F1
#
_cell.length_a   1.000
_cell.length_b   1.000
_cell.length_c   1.000
_cell.angle_alpha   90.00
_cell.angle_beta   90.00
_cell.angle_gamma   90.00
#
_symmetry.space_group_name_H-M   'P 1'
#
loop_
_entity.id
_entity.type
_entity.pdbx_description
1 polymer ?
#
loop_
_entity_poly.entity_id
_entity_poly.type
_entity_poly.pdbx_seq_one_letter_code
_entity_poly.pdbx_strand_id
1 'polypeptide(L)'
;MTQVTSIAPTTDRAPIRGATVTMEDGGRLNAFATEPRMEVVAPEGGWGFHERAEKLNGRMAMLGFIALLATEFALGGEAFTRGLLGIG
;
A
#
# COMPACT_ATOMS: atom_id res chain seq x y z
N MET A 1 33.57 22.48 -52.60
CA MET A 1 32.38 23.11 -52.03
C MET A 1 31.16 22.30 -52.42
N THR A 2 30.79 21.27 -51.66
CA THR A 2 29.43 20.69 -51.68
C THR A 2 29.25 19.93 -50.37
N GLN A 3 28.66 20.57 -49.36
CA GLN A 3 28.24 19.86 -48.16
C GLN A 3 26.95 19.12 -48.45
N VAL A 4 26.93 17.82 -48.17
CA VAL A 4 25.73 17.00 -48.14
C VAL A 4 24.91 17.44 -46.93
N THR A 5 23.76 18.07 -47.19
CA THR A 5 22.79 18.42 -46.14
C THR A 5 22.22 17.13 -45.54
N SER A 6 22.70 16.78 -44.35
CA SER A 6 22.08 15.78 -43.49
C SER A 6 20.72 16.29 -43.00
N ILE A 7 19.62 15.83 -43.61
CA ILE A 7 18.27 16.02 -43.09
C ILE A 7 18.07 15.10 -41.89
N ALA A 8 18.32 15.63 -40.70
CA ALA A 8 17.95 14.98 -39.45
C ALA A 8 16.42 14.86 -39.37
N PRO A 9 15.84 13.70 -39.00
CA PRO A 9 14.41 13.61 -38.76
C PRO A 9 14.08 14.39 -37.47
N THR A 10 13.53 15.59 -37.64
CA THR A 10 12.90 16.37 -36.58
C THR A 10 11.70 15.59 -36.04
N THR A 11 11.94 14.81 -35.00
CA THR A 11 10.88 14.10 -34.24
C THR A 11 10.49 14.97 -33.05
N ASP A 12 9.82 16.08 -33.33
CA ASP A 12 9.05 16.80 -32.30
C ASP A 12 7.59 16.36 -32.43
N ARG A 13 7.26 15.22 -31.83
CA ARG A 13 5.88 14.76 -31.68
C ARG A 13 5.68 14.30 -30.26
N ALA A 14 4.56 14.78 -29.69
CA ALA A 14 4.22 14.71 -28.28
C ALA A 14 4.60 13.36 -27.65
N PRO A 15 5.29 13.36 -26.49
CA PRO A 15 5.61 12.13 -25.79
C PRO A 15 4.30 11.45 -25.36
N ILE A 16 4.00 10.30 -25.96
CA ILE A 16 2.89 9.45 -25.54
C ILE A 16 3.28 8.83 -24.20
N ARG A 17 2.74 9.38 -23.10
CA ARG A 17 3.05 8.90 -21.74
C ARG A 17 2.68 7.43 -21.61
N GLY A 18 3.60 6.63 -21.10
CA GLY A 18 3.38 5.19 -20.89
C GLY A 18 3.43 4.35 -22.17
N ALA A 19 4.02 4.85 -23.26
CA ALA A 19 4.28 4.05 -24.45
C ALA A 19 5.69 4.30 -25.01
N THR A 20 6.36 3.23 -25.45
CA THR A 20 7.59 3.31 -26.23
C THR A 20 7.22 3.42 -27.71
N VAL A 21 7.70 4.48 -28.35
CA VAL A 21 7.37 4.79 -29.75
C VAL A 21 8.60 4.53 -30.62
N THR A 22 8.41 3.76 -31.70
CA THR A 22 9.44 3.50 -32.72
C THR A 22 8.89 3.82 -34.10
N MET A 23 9.74 4.34 -34.98
CA MET A 23 9.39 4.61 -36.37
C MET A 23 10.06 3.55 -37.24
N GLU A 24 9.25 2.85 -38.04
CA GLU A 24 9.73 1.88 -39.01
C GLU A 24 10.27 2.60 -40.25
N ASP A 25 11.25 1.98 -40.94
CA ASP A 25 11.84 2.51 -42.18
C ASP A 25 10.80 2.81 -43.28
N GLY A 26 9.63 2.16 -43.22
CA GLY A 26 8.47 2.42 -44.10
C GLY A 26 7.60 3.61 -43.69
N GLY A 27 8.01 4.44 -42.72
CA GLY A 27 7.29 5.63 -42.29
C GLY A 27 6.09 5.37 -41.36
N ARG A 28 5.92 4.13 -40.89
CA ARG A 28 4.85 3.75 -39.96
C ARG A 28 5.26 4.01 -38.51
N LEU A 29 4.31 4.53 -37.72
CA LEU A 29 4.49 4.79 -36.30
C LEU A 29 3.98 3.61 -35.48
N ASN A 30 4.86 2.99 -34.70
CA ASN A 30 4.50 1.90 -33.78
C ASN A 30 4.59 2.42 -32.34
N ALA A 31 3.48 2.35 -31.60
CA ALA A 31 3.41 2.70 -30.19
C ALA A 31 3.15 1.43 -29.36
N PHE A 32 4.14 1.04 -28.57
CA PHE A 32 4.06 -0.11 -27.67
C PHE A 32 3.70 0.38 -26.26
N ALA A 33 2.62 -0.14 -25.68
CA ALA A 33 2.25 0.19 -24.30
C ALA A 33 3.34 -0.28 -23.34
N THR A 34 3.84 0.63 -22.51
CA THR A 34 4.73 0.32 -21.40
C THR A 34 3.89 -0.07 -20.21
N GLU A 35 3.95 -1.33 -19.79
CA GLU A 35 3.21 -1.78 -18.62
C GLU A 35 3.83 -1.19 -17.34
N PRO A 36 3.01 -0.59 -16.44
CA PRO A 36 3.49 -0.19 -15.13
C PRO A 36 3.99 -1.40 -14.35
N ARG A 37 5.19 -1.32 -13.78
CA ARG A 37 5.67 -2.39 -12.90
C ARG A 37 4.87 -2.37 -11.62
N MET A 38 4.37 -3.54 -11.20
CA MET A 38 3.77 -3.73 -9.88
C MET A 38 4.87 -3.57 -8.83
N GLU A 39 4.83 -2.48 -8.08
CA GLU A 39 5.70 -2.26 -6.93
C GLU A 39 5.08 -2.93 -5.70
N VAL A 40 5.77 -3.94 -5.17
CA VAL A 40 5.38 -4.55 -3.90
C VAL A 40 5.80 -3.58 -2.79
N VAL A 41 4.83 -2.85 -2.25
CA VAL A 41 5.06 -2.00 -1.08
C VAL A 41 5.34 -2.92 0.10
N ALA A 42 6.49 -2.72 0.73
CA ALA A 42 6.90 -3.48 1.89
C ALA A 42 5.86 -3.29 3.03
N PRO A 43 5.61 -4.31 3.88
CA PRO A 43 4.61 -4.25 4.94
C PRO A 43 4.84 -3.12 5.96
N GLU A 44 6.04 -2.54 5.99
CA GLU A 44 6.38 -1.38 6.82
C GLU A 44 6.12 -0.02 6.15
N GLY A 45 5.88 0.01 4.84
CA GLY A 45 5.73 1.22 4.03
C GLY A 45 4.29 1.56 3.62
N GLY A 46 3.30 0.78 4.06
CA GLY A 46 1.89 0.94 3.70
C GLY A 46 1.00 1.46 4.83
N TRP A 47 -0.15 2.03 4.48
CA TRP A 47 -1.24 2.30 5.43
C TRP A 47 -1.96 0.99 5.76
N GLY A 48 -1.88 0.51 7.01
CA GLY A 48 -2.46 -0.77 7.41
C GLY A 48 -2.07 -1.27 8.81
N PHE A 49 -2.36 -2.55 9.10
CA PHE A 49 -2.00 -3.20 10.35
C PHE A 49 -0.49 -3.45 10.41
N HIS A 50 0.17 -2.79 11.36
CA HIS A 50 1.61 -2.97 11.58
C HIS A 50 1.83 -4.15 12.53
N GLU A 51 2.75 -5.06 12.20
CA GLU A 51 3.01 -6.27 12.98
C GLU A 51 3.29 -5.99 14.47
N ARG A 52 3.98 -4.88 14.76
CA ARG A 52 4.25 -4.44 16.13
C ARG A 52 2.97 -4.02 16.88
N ALA A 53 2.10 -3.27 16.20
CA ALA A 53 0.84 -2.80 16.77
C ALA A 53 -0.12 -3.98 17.03
N GLU A 54 -0.16 -4.95 16.12
CA GLU A 54 -0.96 -6.16 16.27
C GLU A 54 -0.49 -7.00 17.46
N LYS A 55 0.82 -7.24 17.58
CA LYS A 55 1.42 -7.95 18.74
C LYS A 55 1.14 -7.23 20.06
N LEU A 56 1.20 -5.90 20.07
CA LEU A 56 0.89 -5.10 21.26
C LEU A 56 -0.58 -5.22 21.63
N ASN A 57 -1.49 -5.03 20.68
CA ASN A 57 -2.93 -5.12 20.90
C ASN A 57 -3.33 -6.52 21.40
N GLY A 58 -2.77 -7.58 20.82
CA GLY A 58 -3.01 -8.96 21.28
C GLY A 58 -2.58 -9.17 22.73
N ARG A 59 -1.42 -8.65 23.15
CA ARG A 59 -0.96 -8.74 24.55
C ARG A 59 -1.85 -7.96 25.50
N MET A 60 -2.24 -6.74 25.12
CA MET A 60 -3.15 -5.92 25.92
C MET A 60 -4.52 -6.59 26.10
N ALA A 61 -5.02 -7.26 25.06
CA ALA A 61 -6.25 -8.05 25.14
C ALA A 61 -6.12 -9.23 26.11
N MET A 62 -5.00 -9.97 26.07
CA MET A 62 -4.76 -11.06 27.03
C MET A 62 -4.71 -10.55 28.48
N LEU A 63 -4.02 -9.44 28.73
CA LEU A 63 -3.97 -8.82 30.05
C LEU A 63 -5.34 -8.32 30.51
N GLY A 64 -6.11 -7.67 29.63
CA GLY A 64 -7.46 -7.20 29.93
C GLY A 64 -8.40 -8.35 30.29
N PHE A 65 -8.31 -9.48 29.57
CA PHE A 65 -9.10 -10.66 29.88
C PHE A 65 -8.74 -11.26 31.24
N ILE A 66 -7.45 -11.41 31.55
CA ILE A 66 -6.99 -11.90 32.86
C ILE A 66 -7.43 -10.96 33.98
N ALA A 67 -7.32 -9.64 33.76
CA ALA A 67 -7.76 -8.64 34.73
C ALA A 67 -9.27 -8.74 35.00
N LEU A 68 -10.09 -8.95 33.97
CA LEU A 68 -11.53 -9.19 34.13
C LEU A 68 -11.80 -10.44 34.97
N LEU A 69 -11.15 -11.57 34.66
CA LEU A 69 -11.31 -12.81 35.43
C LEU A 69 -10.89 -12.64 36.90
N ALA A 70 -9.76 -11.97 37.15
CA ALA A 70 -9.28 -11.71 38.50
C ALA A 70 -10.25 -10.81 39.29
N THR A 71 -10.80 -9.79 38.64
CA THR A 71 -11.79 -8.88 39.23
C THR A 71 -13.08 -9.62 39.57
N GLU A 72 -13.60 -10.42 38.64
CA GLU A 72 -14.79 -11.25 38.86
C GLU A 72 -14.60 -12.22 40.03
N PHE A 73 -13.44 -12.89 40.09
CA PHE A 73 -13.14 -13.82 41.17
C PHE A 73 -13.03 -13.11 42.53
N ALA A 74 -12.36 -11.96 42.59
CA ALA A 74 -12.14 -11.23 43.84
C ALA A 74 -13.43 -10.59 44.39
N LEU A 75 -14.36 -10.20 43.52
CA LEU A 75 -15.61 -9.51 43.89
C LEU A 75 -16.85 -10.42 43.83
N GLY A 76 -16.67 -11.74 43.68
CA GLY A 76 -17.75 -12.71 43.83
C GLY A 76 -18.71 -12.82 42.64
N GLY A 77 -18.28 -12.44 41.43
CA GLY A 77 -19.02 -12.70 40.18
C GLY A 77 -20.03 -11.62 39.77
N GLU A 78 -20.06 -10.47 40.44
CA GLU A 78 -20.99 -9.36 40.11
C GLU A 78 -20.27 -8.04 39.76
N ALA A 79 -18.93 -8.01 39.73
CA ALA A 79 -18.18 -6.77 39.56
C ALA A 79 -18.34 -6.13 38.18
N PHE A 80 -18.32 -6.94 37.14
CA PHE A 80 -18.52 -6.51 35.76
C PHE A 80 -19.95 -6.00 35.57
N THR A 81 -20.92 -6.75 36.08
CA THR A 81 -22.35 -6.47 35.91
C THR A 81 -22.78 -5.23 36.70
N ARG A 82 -22.32 -5.07 37.95
CA ARG A 82 -22.59 -3.88 38.78
C ARG A 82 -21.71 -2.69 38.43
N GLY A 83 -20.42 -2.91 38.22
CA GLY A 83 -19.41 -1.86 38.09
C GLY A 83 -19.27 -1.28 36.68
N LEU A 84 -19.33 -2.12 35.65
CA LEU A 84 -19.19 -1.68 34.26
C LEU A 84 -20.53 -1.47 33.55
N LEU A 85 -21.49 -2.38 33.78
CA LEU A 85 -22.78 -2.34 33.09
C LEU A 85 -23.88 -1.64 33.92
N GLY A 86 -23.67 -1.41 35.22
CA GLY A 86 -24.62 -0.70 36.09
C GLY A 86 -25.95 -1.42 36.29
N ILE A 87 -26.00 -2.73 36.02
CA ILE A 87 -27.20 -3.56 36.12
C ILE A 87 -27.07 -4.49 37.33
N GLY A 88 -27.41 -4.04 38.53
CA GLY A 88 -27.46 -4.91 39.70
C GLY A 88 -27.92 -4.24 40.98
#